data_AF-A0A1I3UHA2-F1
#
_entry.id   AF-A0A1I3UHA2-F1
#
_cell.length_a   1.000
_cell.length_b   1.000
_cell.length_c   1.000
_cell.angle_alpha   90.00
_cell.angle_beta   90.00
_cell.angle_gamma   90.00
#
_symmetry.space_group_name_H-M   'P 1'
#
loop_
_entity.id
_entity.type
_entity.pdbx_description
1 polymer ?
#
loop_
_entity_poly.entity_id
_entity_poly.type
_entity_poly.pdbx_seq_one_letter_code
_entity_poly.pdbx_strand_id
1 'polypeptide(L)'
;MVKIVALKSMLAAAGVVVALGAACAVQAQAVPHTPQIKYDPIGEAPAVPPGLQVVCVKVPDDGAQMSKTCPVIYYGAYRTWIYSFADNRTSFALVTYDAGGKVVQNITRDGARYVFDALSDDKGQKITIVGQAKNHVMINWSDLPH
;
A
#
# COMPACT_ATOMS: atom_id res chain seq x y z
N MET A 1 -67.92 16.93 23.91
CA MET A 1 -67.47 17.94 22.92
C MET A 1 -66.20 17.37 22.29
N VAL A 2 -66.29 16.74 21.10
CA VAL A 2 -65.88 17.29 19.78
C VAL A 2 -64.37 17.61 19.79
N LYS A 3 -63.46 17.10 18.94
CA LYS A 3 -63.47 16.23 17.74
C LYS A 3 -61.99 15.80 17.54
N ILE A 4 -61.71 14.55 17.18
CA ILE A 4 -60.49 14.20 16.44
C ILE A 4 -60.93 13.89 15.01
N VAL A 5 -60.42 14.69 14.06
CA VAL A 5 -60.66 14.55 12.62
C VAL A 5 -59.75 13.46 12.05
N ALA A 6 -60.30 12.79 11.04
CA ALA A 6 -60.01 11.43 10.63
C ALA A 6 -58.81 11.23 9.69
N LEU A 7 -58.39 9.95 9.67
CA LEU A 7 -57.64 9.20 8.67
C LEU A 7 -58.00 9.51 7.21
N LYS A 8 -57.02 9.31 6.32
CA LYS A 8 -57.13 8.49 5.09
C LYS A 8 -55.77 7.78 4.89
N SER A 9 -55.60 6.49 5.20
CA SER A 9 -56.04 5.28 4.47
C SER A 9 -55.62 5.27 3.00
N MET A 10 -54.68 4.38 2.63
CA MET A 10 -54.67 3.63 1.36
C MET A 10 -53.92 2.30 1.54
N LEU A 11 -54.28 1.36 0.67
CA LEU A 11 -54.40 -0.08 0.86
C LEU A 11 -53.13 -0.92 0.74
N ALA A 12 -53.27 -2.12 1.30
CA ALA A 12 -52.51 -3.36 1.19
C ALA A 12 -52.09 -3.80 -0.23
N ALA A 13 -51.02 -4.60 -0.30
CA ALA A 13 -51.04 -5.91 -0.95
C ALA A 13 -49.92 -6.80 -0.39
N ALA A 14 -50.30 -8.00 0.04
CA ALA A 14 -49.41 -9.07 0.49
C ALA A 14 -48.83 -9.82 -0.72
N GLY A 15 -47.61 -10.37 -0.58
CA GLY A 15 -47.06 -11.26 -1.60
C GLY A 15 -45.67 -11.83 -1.31
N VAL A 16 -45.67 -13.00 -0.66
CA VAL A 16 -44.67 -14.10 -0.73
C VAL A 16 -43.36 -13.96 0.06
N VAL A 17 -43.19 -14.90 0.99
CA VAL A 17 -41.95 -15.28 1.69
C VAL A 17 -41.50 -16.65 1.15
N VAL A 18 -40.21 -16.97 1.39
CA VAL A 18 -39.49 -18.26 1.27
C VAL A 18 -38.69 -18.34 -0.06
N ALA A 19 -37.37 -18.62 -0.12
CA ALA A 19 -36.48 -19.42 0.74
C ALA A 19 -35.01 -18.97 0.63
N LEU A 20 -34.20 -19.61 1.48
CA LEU A 20 -32.74 -19.54 1.67
C LEU A 20 -31.89 -19.47 0.39
N GLY A 21 -30.88 -18.61 0.45
CA GLY A 21 -29.71 -18.66 -0.43
C GLY A 21 -28.64 -17.71 0.11
N ALA A 22 -27.62 -18.28 0.75
CA ALA A 22 -26.43 -17.55 1.16
C ALA A 22 -25.73 -16.97 -0.07
N ALA A 23 -25.95 -15.70 -0.35
CA ALA A 23 -25.05 -14.91 -1.17
C ALA A 23 -24.49 -13.83 -0.25
N CYS A 24 -23.40 -14.16 0.45
CA CYS A 24 -22.44 -13.12 0.79
C CYS A 24 -21.98 -12.57 -0.57
N ALA A 25 -22.61 -11.51 -1.05
CA ALA A 25 -22.00 -10.67 -2.05
C ALA A 25 -20.75 -10.12 -1.37
N VAL A 26 -19.64 -10.84 -1.53
CA VAL A 26 -18.31 -10.31 -1.28
C VAL A 26 -18.21 -9.18 -2.28
N GLN A 27 -18.52 -7.97 -1.82
CA GLN A 27 -18.20 -6.77 -2.57
C GLN A 27 -16.69 -6.85 -2.75
N ALA A 28 -16.25 -7.19 -3.96
CA ALA A 28 -14.87 -7.02 -4.35
C ALA A 28 -14.60 -5.54 -4.17
N GLN A 29 -13.97 -5.19 -3.05
CA GLN A 29 -13.56 -3.83 -2.78
C GLN A 29 -12.68 -3.43 -3.96
N ALA A 30 -13.06 -2.37 -4.68
CA ALA A 30 -12.26 -1.86 -5.78
C ALA A 30 -10.85 -1.66 -5.24
N VAL A 31 -9.90 -2.44 -5.75
CA VAL A 31 -8.51 -2.33 -5.30
C VAL A 31 -8.06 -0.91 -5.66
N PRO A 32 -7.53 -0.13 -4.70
CA PRO A 32 -7.12 1.23 -4.99
C PRO A 32 -6.16 1.24 -6.19
N HIS A 33 -6.55 1.94 -7.26
CA HIS A 33 -5.67 2.16 -8.43
C HIS A 33 -4.54 3.14 -8.14
N THR A 34 -4.48 3.65 -6.91
CA THR A 34 -3.43 4.51 -6.37
C THR A 34 -2.54 3.70 -5.42
N PRO A 35 -1.22 3.64 -5.64
CA PRO A 35 -0.28 3.09 -4.68
C PRO A 35 -0.40 3.76 -3.31
N GLN A 36 -0.57 2.96 -2.27
CA GLN A 36 -0.65 3.39 -0.89
C GLN A 36 0.68 3.15 -0.19
N ILE A 37 1.18 4.15 0.52
CA ILE A 37 2.38 4.00 1.35
C ILE A 37 1.95 3.64 2.76
N LYS A 38 2.45 2.53 3.28
CA LYS A 38 2.28 2.13 4.68
C LYS A 38 3.64 1.88 5.30
N TYR A 39 3.70 1.94 6.62
CA TYR A 39 4.93 1.71 7.36
C TYR A 39 4.84 0.38 8.09
N ASP A 40 5.53 -0.61 7.55
CA ASP A 40 5.48 -1.97 8.08
C ASP A 40 6.72 -2.28 8.92
N PRO A 41 6.62 -3.09 9.98
CA PRO A 41 7.77 -3.51 10.78
C PRO A 41 8.82 -4.24 9.94
N ILE A 42 10.11 -3.96 10.18
CA ILE A 42 11.20 -4.58 9.42
C ILE A 42 11.22 -6.12 9.50
N GLY A 43 10.66 -6.70 10.57
CA GLY A 43 10.57 -8.15 10.78
C GLY A 43 9.43 -8.82 10.00
N GLU A 44 8.54 -8.04 9.36
CA GLU A 44 7.44 -8.54 8.53
C GLU A 44 7.78 -8.57 7.03
N ALA A 45 9.00 -8.12 6.68
CA ALA A 45 9.52 -8.25 5.33
C ALA A 45 9.51 -9.74 4.91
N PRO A 46 9.06 -10.06 3.68
CA PRO A 46 9.24 -11.39 3.10
C PRO A 46 10.73 -11.77 3.00
N ALA A 47 11.00 -12.98 2.49
CA ALA A 47 12.36 -13.43 2.23
C ALA A 47 13.13 -12.37 1.40
N VAL A 48 14.19 -11.83 2.02
CA VAL A 48 15.01 -10.77 1.43
C VAL A 48 15.95 -11.39 0.40
N PRO A 49 15.98 -10.90 -0.85
CA PRO A 49 16.91 -11.42 -1.85
C PRO A 49 18.37 -11.25 -1.44
N PRO A 50 19.28 -12.14 -1.91
CA PRO A 50 20.71 -12.06 -1.59
C PRO A 50 21.31 -10.69 -1.93
N GLY A 51 22.17 -10.18 -1.03
CA GLY A 51 22.83 -8.88 -1.20
C GLY A 51 21.97 -7.67 -0.84
N LEU A 52 20.71 -7.86 -0.43
CA LEU A 52 19.82 -6.81 0.05
C LEU A 52 19.63 -6.88 1.57
N GLN A 53 19.24 -5.75 2.16
CA GLN A 53 18.97 -5.63 3.60
C GLN A 53 17.79 -4.69 3.86
N VAL A 54 16.99 -5.02 4.89
CA VAL A 54 15.87 -4.20 5.37
C VAL A 54 16.41 -3.13 6.31
N VAL A 55 16.76 -1.98 5.76
CA VAL A 55 17.32 -0.86 6.51
C VAL A 55 16.62 0.44 6.12
N CYS A 56 15.97 1.05 7.10
CA CYS A 56 15.31 2.34 7.00
C CYS A 56 15.73 3.24 8.17
N VAL A 57 15.62 4.55 7.99
CA VAL A 57 16.07 5.55 8.98
C VAL A 57 14.90 6.41 9.45
N LYS A 58 15.03 6.98 10.65
CA LYS A 58 13.96 7.81 11.25
C LYS A 58 13.89 9.23 10.70
N VAL A 59 14.98 9.72 10.09
CA VAL A 59 15.11 11.06 9.51
C VAL A 59 16.01 10.96 8.27
N PRO A 60 15.83 11.82 7.26
CA PRO A 60 16.60 11.74 6.00
C PRO A 60 17.99 12.37 6.10
N ASP A 61 18.60 12.43 7.29
CA ASP A 61 19.91 13.04 7.50
C ASP A 61 21.04 12.00 7.45
N ASP A 62 22.28 12.44 7.26
CA ASP A 62 23.44 11.55 7.34
C ASP A 62 23.68 11.07 8.79
N GLY A 63 24.11 9.83 8.97
CA GLY A 63 24.29 9.21 10.29
C GLY A 63 23.00 9.00 11.10
N ALA A 64 21.82 9.05 10.46
CA ALA A 64 20.54 8.91 11.13
C ALA A 64 20.35 7.56 11.86
N GLN A 65 19.58 7.59 12.94
CA GLN A 65 19.17 6.38 13.67
C GLN A 65 18.29 5.48 12.78
N MET A 66 18.47 4.17 12.94
CA MET A 66 17.64 3.17 12.28
C MET A 66 16.19 3.20 12.78
N SER A 67 15.26 3.02 11.86
CA SER A 67 13.83 2.86 12.13
C SER A 67 13.49 1.38 12.37
N LYS A 68 12.42 1.14 13.13
CA LYS A 68 11.84 -0.21 13.30
C LYS A 68 10.80 -0.55 12.23
N THR A 69 10.42 0.43 11.43
CA THR A 69 9.49 0.29 10.31
C THR A 69 10.10 0.85 9.03
N CYS A 70 9.63 0.36 7.89
CA CYS A 70 10.01 0.83 6.57
C CYS A 70 8.77 1.25 5.77
N PRO A 71 8.86 2.25 4.89
CA PRO A 71 7.81 2.50 3.91
C PRO A 71 7.72 1.33 2.93
N VAL A 72 6.51 0.82 2.75
CA VAL A 72 6.14 -0.24 1.83
C VAL A 72 5.06 0.29 0.90
N ILE A 73 5.23 0.04 -0.39
CA ILE A 73 4.30 0.49 -1.42
C ILE A 73 3.29 -0.65 -1.66
N TYR A 74 2.04 -0.41 -1.33
CA TYR A 74 0.92 -1.31 -1.61
C TYR A 74 0.25 -0.88 -2.91
N TYR A 75 0.26 -1.74 -3.93
CA TYR A 75 -0.35 -1.44 -5.21
C TYR A 75 -0.99 -2.69 -5.81
N GLY A 76 -2.29 -2.64 -6.08
CA GLY A 76 -2.99 -3.83 -6.53
C GLY A 76 -3.01 -4.93 -5.46
N ALA A 77 -2.73 -6.16 -5.89
CA ALA A 77 -2.51 -7.31 -5.02
C ALA A 77 -1.05 -7.44 -4.52
N TYR A 78 -0.20 -6.47 -4.84
CA TYR A 78 1.25 -6.54 -4.61
C TYR A 78 1.69 -5.58 -3.50
N ARG A 79 2.82 -5.94 -2.88
CA ARG A 79 3.56 -5.05 -1.97
C ARG A 79 5.01 -4.95 -2.40
N THR A 80 5.52 -3.75 -2.49
CA THR A 80 6.90 -3.46 -2.89
C THR A 80 7.66 -2.93 -1.68
N TRP A 81 8.67 -3.69 -1.27
CA TRP A 81 9.62 -3.29 -0.25
C TRP A 81 10.79 -2.54 -0.89
N ILE A 82 11.31 -1.55 -0.17
CA ILE A 82 12.45 -0.75 -0.62
C ILE A 82 13.66 -1.16 0.22
N TYR A 83 14.56 -1.93 -0.37
CA TYR A 83 15.74 -2.47 0.32
C TYR A 83 16.99 -1.68 0.00
N SER A 84 17.88 -1.55 0.99
CA SER A 84 19.24 -1.08 0.74
C SER A 84 20.11 -2.25 0.29
N PHE A 85 21.14 -1.97 -0.51
CA PHE A 85 22.16 -2.97 -0.80
C PHE A 85 23.09 -3.15 0.40
N ALA A 86 23.51 -4.39 0.64
CA ALA A 86 24.42 -4.75 1.73
C ALA A 86 25.84 -4.18 1.56
N ASP A 87 26.23 -3.87 0.32
CA ASP A 87 27.53 -3.25 0.00
C ASP A 87 27.54 -1.72 0.14
N ASN A 88 26.47 -1.15 0.68
CA ASN A 88 26.37 0.26 1.04
C ASN A 88 26.46 1.23 -0.15
N ARG A 89 26.25 0.77 -1.40
CA ARG A 89 26.18 1.67 -2.58
C ARG A 89 25.01 2.66 -2.45
N THR A 90 25.10 3.79 -3.16
CA THR A 90 24.04 4.81 -3.21
C THR A 90 22.93 4.42 -4.19
N SER A 91 22.33 3.26 -3.92
CA SER A 91 21.21 2.70 -4.68
C SER A 91 20.29 1.94 -3.71
N PHE A 92 19.05 1.72 -4.13
CA PHE A 92 18.11 0.83 -3.46
C PHE A 92 17.47 -0.12 -4.46
N ALA A 93 16.92 -1.22 -3.95
CA ALA A 93 16.15 -2.18 -4.71
C ALA A 93 14.67 -2.08 -4.34
N LEU A 94 13.82 -1.97 -5.37
CA LEU A 94 12.37 -2.15 -5.28
C LEU A 94 12.07 -3.60 -5.55
N VAL A 95 11.65 -4.32 -4.51
CA VAL A 95 11.31 -5.73 -4.63
C VAL A 95 9.83 -5.90 -4.38
N THR A 96 9.13 -6.27 -5.43
CA THR A 96 7.68 -6.50 -5.42
C THR A 96 7.39 -7.96 -5.15
N TYR A 97 6.51 -8.19 -4.19
CA TYR A 97 6.03 -9.49 -3.78
C TYR A 97 4.55 -9.64 -4.07
N ASP A 98 4.14 -10.84 -4.49
CA ASP A 98 2.74 -11.24 -4.48
C ASP A 98 2.23 -11.54 -3.05
N ALA A 99 0.94 -11.86 -2.94
CA ALA A 99 0.30 -12.20 -1.67
C ALA A 99 0.91 -13.43 -0.97
N GLY A 100 1.58 -14.32 -1.71
CA GLY A 100 2.31 -15.47 -1.17
C GLY A 100 3.72 -15.14 -0.70
N GLY A 101 4.18 -13.89 -0.86
CA GLY A 101 5.54 -13.48 -0.51
C GLY A 101 6.58 -13.93 -1.54
N LYS A 102 6.17 -14.30 -2.76
CA LYS A 102 7.10 -14.60 -3.85
C LYS A 102 7.45 -13.32 -4.60
N VAL A 103 8.73 -13.16 -4.94
CA VAL A 103 9.21 -12.07 -5.78
C VAL A 103 8.61 -12.16 -7.18
N VAL A 104 7.99 -11.07 -7.63
CA VAL A 104 7.48 -10.89 -8.99
C VAL A 104 8.26 -9.83 -9.77
N GLN A 105 8.94 -8.93 -9.07
CA GLN A 105 9.81 -7.91 -9.68
C GLN A 105 10.92 -7.53 -8.70
N ASN A 106 12.12 -7.26 -9.22
CA ASN A 106 13.24 -6.70 -8.47
C ASN A 106 13.98 -5.70 -9.36
N ILE A 107 13.87 -4.42 -9.02
CA ILE A 107 14.41 -3.31 -9.83
C ILE A 107 15.37 -2.48 -8.97
N THR A 108 16.55 -2.19 -9.52
CA THR A 108 17.49 -1.25 -8.90
C THR A 108 17.20 0.19 -9.35
N ARG A 109 17.35 1.12 -8.41
CA ARG A 109 17.32 2.56 -8.65
C ARG A 109 18.51 3.20 -7.95
N ASP A 110 19.26 4.00 -8.70
CA ASP A 110 20.41 4.74 -8.20
C ASP A 110 19.99 6.11 -7.65
N GLY A 111 20.78 6.66 -6.74
CA GLY A 111 20.65 8.04 -6.29
C GLY A 111 20.19 8.20 -4.84
N ALA A 112 19.71 7.14 -4.18
CA ALA A 112 19.39 7.16 -2.75
C ALA A 112 19.68 5.79 -2.10
N ARG A 113 19.81 5.78 -0.77
CA ARG A 113 19.94 4.57 0.07
C ARG A 113 19.40 4.88 1.46
N TYR A 114 19.19 3.85 2.29
CA TYR A 114 18.65 3.98 3.64
C TYR A 114 17.40 4.84 3.67
N VAL A 115 16.29 4.23 3.26
CA VAL A 115 15.05 4.94 3.00
C VAL A 115 14.48 5.50 4.30
N PHE A 116 14.07 6.76 4.24
CA PHE A 116 13.34 7.45 5.29
C PHE A 116 11.83 7.37 5.02
N ASP A 117 11.40 7.75 3.81
CA ASP A 117 9.98 7.91 3.46
C ASP A 117 9.73 7.58 1.99
N ALA A 118 8.47 7.33 1.66
CA ALA A 118 7.95 7.29 0.30
C ALA A 118 6.64 8.07 0.22
N LEU A 119 6.47 8.86 -0.83
CA LEU A 119 5.34 9.76 -1.00
C LEU A 119 4.68 9.49 -2.35
N SER A 120 3.42 9.05 -2.35
CA SER A 120 2.64 8.84 -3.58
C SER A 120 1.93 10.13 -3.98
N ASP A 121 2.04 10.52 -5.25
CA ASP A 121 1.33 11.65 -5.85
C ASP A 121 0.39 11.17 -6.96
N ASP A 122 -0.91 11.32 -6.70
CA ASP A 122 -1.98 10.89 -7.60
C ASP A 122 -2.05 11.69 -8.90
N LYS A 123 -1.66 12.96 -8.87
CA LYS A 123 -1.73 13.82 -10.07
C LYS A 123 -0.57 13.52 -11.01
N GLY A 124 0.64 13.40 -10.46
CA GLY A 124 1.84 13.06 -11.22
C GLY A 124 1.98 11.57 -11.53
N GLN A 125 1.18 10.72 -10.87
CA GLN A 125 1.28 9.25 -10.92
C GLN A 125 2.71 8.77 -10.64
N LYS A 126 3.29 9.34 -9.58
CA LYS A 126 4.67 9.08 -9.17
C LYS A 126 4.75 8.75 -7.68
N ILE A 127 5.81 8.05 -7.31
CA ILE A 127 6.22 7.90 -5.93
C ILE A 127 7.60 8.53 -5.78
N THR A 128 7.74 9.43 -4.82
CA THR A 128 9.04 9.98 -4.42
C THR A 128 9.57 9.18 -3.25
N ILE A 129 10.70 8.51 -3.44
CA ILE A 129 11.40 7.78 -2.38
C ILE A 129 12.49 8.70 -1.84
N VAL A 130 12.47 8.94 -0.54
CA VAL A 130 13.44 9.79 0.16
C VAL A 130 14.38 8.91 0.97
N GLY A 131 15.68 9.03 0.71
CA GLY A 131 16.72 8.35 1.46
C GLY A 131 17.57 9.29 2.30
N GLN A 132 18.68 8.74 2.77
CA GLN A 132 19.71 9.46 3.51
C GLN A 132 20.23 10.70 2.78
N ALA A 133 20.65 11.71 3.55
CA ALA A 133 21.14 13.00 3.07
C ALA A 133 20.13 13.74 2.19
N LYS A 134 18.83 13.48 2.37
CA LYS A 134 17.70 14.06 1.62
C LYS A 134 17.74 13.79 0.13
N ASN A 135 18.54 12.80 -0.29
CA ASN A 135 18.52 12.32 -1.65
C ASN A 135 17.18 11.67 -1.94
N HIS A 136 16.66 11.85 -3.14
CA HIS A 136 15.39 11.29 -3.53
C HIS A 136 15.40 10.76 -4.96
N VAL A 137 14.56 9.76 -5.20
CA VAL A 137 14.34 9.19 -6.52
C VAL A 137 12.84 9.16 -6.77
N MET A 138 12.41 9.65 -7.92
CA MET A 138 11.05 9.50 -8.39
C MET A 138 10.91 8.25 -9.24
N ILE A 139 9.86 7.47 -8.99
CA ILE A 139 9.46 6.34 -9.83
C ILE A 139 8.04 6.59 -10.33
N ASN A 140 7.74 6.14 -11.55
CA ASN A 140 6.37 6.20 -12.08
C ASN A 140 5.56 5.04 -11.48
N TRP A 141 4.26 5.22 -11.28
CA TRP A 141 3.39 4.11 -10.86
C TRP A 141 3.42 2.95 -11.87
N SER A 142 3.54 3.27 -13.16
CA SER A 142 3.65 2.28 -14.25
C SER A 142 4.90 1.40 -14.17
N ASP A 143 5.91 1.78 -13.39
CA ASP A 143 7.11 0.95 -13.19
C ASP A 143 6.81 -0.23 -12.23
N LEU A 144 5.71 -0.14 -11.46
CA LEU A 144 5.33 -1.10 -10.44
C LEU A 144 4.20 -2.03 -10.93
N PRO A 145 4.26 -3.34 -10.61
CA PRO A 145 3.15 -4.26 -10.83
C PRO A 145 1.91 -3.86 -10.03
N HIS A 146 0.73 -4.00 -10.62
CA HIS A 146 -0.57 -3.71 -10.03
C HIS A 146 -1.68 -4.60 -10.57
#